data_AF-A0A3B9TNY5-F1
#
_entry.id   AF-A0A3B9TNY5-F1
#
_cell.length_a   1.000
_cell.length_b   1.000
_cell.length_c   1.000
_cell.angle_alpha   90.00
_cell.angle_beta   90.00
_cell.angle_gamma   90.00
#
_symmetry.space_group_name_H-M   'P 1'
#
loop_
_entity.id
_entity.type
_entity.pdbx_description
1 polymer ?
#
loop_
_entity_poly.entity_id
_entity_poly.type
_entity_poly.pdbx_seq_one_letter_code
_entity_poly.pdbx_strand_id
1 'polypeptide(L)'
;MERTNIFLGGFMAAGKTSTGRELGLRMGRPFIDVDELIEEREGMSVAEIFRQRGEPYFRRVEAETILELCELEHMVIAMGGGALVNSRVKDRVLERGRLVILDVMPETVIKRARKEKGKRPLMDPRNIKELMEKRRGAYEGGDLKIGTDDKSVARVAGEIIRRFGLSPKGEDARKEPIVGGRVFVGRGNLGEKLEEIGRKFPRPPFVVSDNLVGPLYRDRLGETRGFFLLPRGEEAKSLFWVEKLYSAFAEAEVDRGDVIVALGGGCVGDAAGFASSTWMRGVPVIQCPTTLLSQVDSAIGGKVGVNLREGKNLAGAFHQPLAVISDVQCLLTLSREHYRQGLAEAVKYGLREDLELFPRLERNAKALLVRDEKVLPGMVSRL
;
A
#
# COMPACT_ATOMS: atom_id res chain seq x y z
N MET A 1 4.72 18.91 -12.38
CA MET A 1 4.47 18.16 -11.13
C MET A 1 5.69 17.30 -10.84
N GLU A 2 6.04 17.11 -9.57
CA GLU A 2 7.15 16.23 -9.20
C GLU A 2 6.76 14.77 -9.43
N ARG A 3 7.57 14.05 -10.22
CA ARG A 3 7.40 12.61 -10.51
C ARG A 3 7.94 11.81 -9.32
N THR A 4 7.07 11.48 -8.38
CA THR A 4 7.49 10.86 -7.11
C THR A 4 7.58 9.34 -7.19
N ASN A 5 6.81 8.69 -8.07
CA ASN A 5 6.83 7.24 -8.26
C ASN A 5 8.01 6.76 -9.11
N ILE A 6 8.44 5.52 -8.88
CA ILE A 6 9.40 4.82 -9.74
C ILE A 6 8.73 3.57 -10.30
N PHE A 7 8.66 3.48 -11.62
CA PHE A 7 8.09 2.35 -12.32
C PHE A 7 9.21 1.49 -12.92
N LEU A 8 9.13 0.18 -12.74
CA LEU A 8 10.05 -0.79 -13.33
C LEU A 8 9.31 -1.53 -14.44
N GLY A 9 9.71 -1.27 -15.68
CA GLY A 9 9.25 -1.95 -16.88
C GLY A 9 10.34 -2.86 -17.47
N GLY A 10 9.98 -3.62 -18.50
CA GLY A 10 10.88 -4.50 -19.23
C GLY A 10 10.37 -5.94 -19.32
N PHE A 11 11.10 -6.75 -20.07
CA PHE A 11 10.67 -8.11 -20.40
C PHE A 11 10.54 -9.00 -19.16
N MET A 12 9.77 -10.09 -19.27
CA MET A 12 9.70 -11.09 -18.19
C MET A 12 11.10 -11.62 -17.85
N ALA A 13 11.32 -11.99 -16.58
CA ALA A 13 12.64 -12.39 -16.05
C ALA A 13 13.76 -11.31 -16.10
N ALA A 14 13.46 -10.06 -16.44
CA ALA A 14 14.43 -8.95 -16.34
C ALA A 14 14.82 -8.57 -14.89
N GLY A 15 14.14 -9.13 -13.88
CA GLY A 15 14.44 -8.87 -12.47
C GLY A 15 13.71 -7.66 -11.87
N LYS A 16 12.55 -7.27 -12.44
CA LYS A 16 11.72 -6.15 -11.99
C LYS A 16 11.31 -6.29 -10.51
N THR A 17 10.72 -7.42 -10.14
CA THR A 17 10.28 -7.70 -8.77
C THR A 17 11.43 -7.61 -7.78
N SER A 18 12.54 -8.32 -8.04
CA SER A 18 13.69 -8.32 -7.13
C SER A 18 14.36 -6.95 -7.01
N THR A 19 14.54 -6.24 -8.14
CA THR A 19 15.11 -4.88 -8.17
C THR A 19 14.19 -3.89 -7.46
N GLY A 20 12.87 -4.02 -7.64
CA GLY A 20 11.89 -3.17 -7.00
C GLY A 20 11.85 -3.34 -5.48
N ARG A 21 11.90 -4.58 -4.98
CA ARG A 21 12.00 -4.86 -3.54
C ARG A 21 13.26 -4.21 -2.95
N GLU A 22 14.42 -4.44 -3.57
CA GLU A 22 15.70 -3.87 -3.11
C GLU A 22 15.67 -2.33 -3.14
N LEU A 23 15.11 -1.74 -4.20
CA LEU A 23 14.98 -0.29 -4.34
C LEU A 23 14.04 0.29 -3.27
N GLY A 24 12.89 -0.35 -3.05
CA GLY A 24 11.94 0.03 -2.01
C GLY A 24 12.59 0.04 -0.63
N LEU A 25 13.31 -1.03 -0.28
CA LEU A 25 14.05 -1.15 0.98
C LEU A 25 15.07 -0.02 1.17
N ARG A 26 15.94 0.20 0.18
CA ARG A 26 16.99 1.24 0.25
C ARG A 26 16.43 2.66 0.34
N MET A 27 15.26 2.88 -0.24
CA MET A 27 14.61 4.19 -0.27
C MET A 27 13.58 4.39 0.86
N GLY A 28 13.26 3.35 1.63
CA GLY A 28 12.15 3.38 2.59
C GLY A 28 10.77 3.54 1.94
N ARG A 29 10.63 3.16 0.67
CA ARG A 29 9.40 3.31 -0.11
C ARG A 29 8.65 1.97 -0.20
N PRO A 30 7.30 1.97 -0.10
CA PRO A 30 6.54 0.77 -0.39
C PRO A 30 6.78 0.26 -1.82
N PHE A 31 6.89 -1.05 -1.93
CA PHE A 31 7.07 -1.75 -3.19
C PHE A 31 5.82 -2.57 -3.53
N ILE A 32 5.37 -2.50 -4.78
CA ILE A 32 4.31 -3.37 -5.31
C ILE A 32 4.79 -4.02 -6.61
N ASP A 33 4.56 -5.33 -6.72
CA ASP A 33 4.52 -6.02 -8.01
C ASP A 33 3.07 -6.14 -8.47
N VAL A 34 2.78 -5.64 -9.68
CA VAL A 34 1.42 -5.60 -10.23
C VAL A 34 0.88 -7.01 -10.45
N ASP A 35 1.71 -7.96 -10.89
CA ASP A 35 1.27 -9.33 -11.13
C ASP A 35 0.88 -9.98 -9.79
N GLU A 36 1.72 -9.85 -8.75
CA GLU A 36 1.44 -10.36 -7.40
C GLU A 36 0.17 -9.73 -6.79
N LEU A 37 -0.02 -8.42 -6.96
CA LEU A 37 -1.21 -7.72 -6.47
C LEU A 37 -2.50 -8.22 -7.13
N ILE A 38 -2.46 -8.50 -8.44
CA ILE A 38 -3.62 -9.05 -9.16
C ILE A 38 -3.92 -10.47 -8.69
N GLU A 39 -2.89 -11.30 -8.50
CA GLU A 39 -3.07 -12.67 -7.99
C GLU A 39 -3.72 -12.66 -6.60
N GLU A 40 -3.30 -11.76 -5.72
CA GLU A 40 -3.87 -11.61 -4.38
C GLU A 40 -5.33 -11.13 -4.43
N ARG A 41 -5.66 -10.19 -5.33
CA ARG A 41 -7.03 -9.66 -5.50
C ARG A 41 -7.99 -10.68 -6.12
N GLU A 42 -7.53 -11.46 -7.07
CA GLU A 42 -8.35 -12.45 -7.78
C GLU A 42 -8.40 -13.80 -7.06
N GLY A 43 -7.51 -14.05 -6.09
CA GLY A 43 -7.35 -15.34 -5.44
C GLY A 43 -6.91 -16.45 -6.42
N MET A 44 -6.29 -16.07 -7.53
CA MET A 44 -5.90 -16.95 -8.63
C MET A 44 -4.53 -16.53 -9.17
N SER A 45 -3.68 -17.49 -9.51
CA SER A 45 -2.43 -17.17 -10.22
C SER A 45 -2.71 -16.57 -11.60
N VAL A 46 -1.77 -15.77 -12.14
CA VAL A 46 -1.88 -15.20 -13.49
C VAL A 46 -2.11 -16.32 -14.53
N ALA A 47 -1.47 -17.47 -14.35
CA ALA A 47 -1.65 -18.63 -15.23
C ALA A 47 -3.09 -19.20 -15.17
N GLU A 48 -3.74 -19.17 -14.01
CA GLU A 48 -5.14 -19.56 -13.85
C GLU A 48 -6.09 -18.52 -14.44
N ILE A 49 -5.82 -17.23 -14.23
CA ILE A 49 -6.61 -16.14 -14.82
C ILE A 49 -6.60 -16.26 -16.34
N PHE A 50 -5.43 -16.49 -16.97
CA PHE A 50 -5.35 -16.68 -18.42
C PHE A 50 -6.14 -17.89 -18.89
N ARG A 51 -6.12 -18.99 -18.13
CA ARG A 51 -6.81 -20.23 -18.48
C ARG A 51 -8.33 -20.12 -18.32
N GLN A 52 -8.80 -19.47 -17.27
CA GLN A 52 -10.21 -19.41 -16.89
C GLN A 52 -10.94 -18.18 -17.47
N ARG A 53 -10.25 -17.03 -17.55
CA ARG A 53 -10.85 -15.74 -17.94
C ARG A 53 -10.23 -15.13 -19.21
N GLY A 54 -9.10 -15.67 -19.68
CA GLY A 54 -8.43 -15.25 -20.90
C GLY A 54 -7.48 -14.06 -20.73
N GLU A 55 -6.55 -13.91 -21.67
CA GLU A 55 -5.60 -12.79 -21.68
C GLU A 55 -6.27 -11.40 -21.78
N PRO A 56 -7.34 -11.18 -22.59
CA PRO A 56 -7.99 -9.86 -22.64
C PRO A 56 -8.52 -9.38 -21.29
N TYR A 57 -9.06 -10.30 -20.47
CA TYR A 57 -9.48 -9.99 -19.10
C TYR A 57 -8.30 -9.54 -18.26
N PHE A 58 -7.21 -10.33 -18.24
CA PHE A 58 -6.02 -9.97 -17.48
C PHE A 58 -5.43 -8.63 -17.91
N ARG A 59 -5.33 -8.35 -19.21
CA ARG A 59 -4.79 -7.08 -19.72
C ARG A 59 -5.61 -5.87 -19.29
N ARG A 60 -6.95 -6.02 -19.20
CA ARG A 60 -7.82 -4.98 -18.65
C ARG A 60 -7.55 -4.76 -17.17
N VAL A 61 -7.54 -5.83 -16.37
CA VAL A 61 -7.27 -5.75 -14.92
C VAL A 61 -5.87 -5.22 -14.62
N GLU A 62 -4.86 -5.62 -15.41
CA GLU A 62 -3.48 -5.11 -15.34
C GLU A 62 -3.44 -3.61 -15.59
N ALA A 63 -4.12 -3.12 -16.64
CA ALA A 63 -4.20 -1.71 -16.94
C ALA A 63 -4.93 -0.91 -15.84
N GLU A 64 -6.08 -1.39 -15.36
CA GLU A 64 -6.85 -0.77 -14.29
C GLU A 64 -6.04 -0.68 -13.00
N THR A 65 -5.34 -1.75 -12.63
CA THR A 65 -4.48 -1.81 -11.43
C THR A 65 -3.32 -0.83 -11.53
N ILE A 66 -2.64 -0.74 -12.68
CA ILE A 66 -1.55 0.23 -12.86
C ILE A 66 -2.06 1.67 -12.78
N LEU A 67 -3.21 1.96 -13.40
CA LEU A 67 -3.80 3.29 -13.35
C LEU A 67 -4.22 3.68 -11.93
N GLU A 68 -4.73 2.74 -11.13
CA GLU A 68 -4.99 2.95 -9.70
C GLU A 68 -3.70 3.29 -8.93
N LEU A 69 -2.63 2.52 -9.14
CA LEU A 69 -1.34 2.74 -8.48
C LEU A 69 -0.68 4.06 -8.90
N CYS A 70 -0.98 4.56 -10.09
CA CYS A 70 -0.52 5.86 -10.58
C CYS A 70 -1.12 7.05 -9.81
N GLU A 71 -2.20 6.85 -9.04
CA GLU A 71 -2.77 7.89 -8.18
C GLU A 71 -2.08 7.99 -6.82
N LEU A 72 -1.31 6.97 -6.44
CA LEU A 72 -0.46 6.98 -5.24
C LEU A 72 0.82 7.78 -5.48
N GLU A 73 1.51 8.13 -4.40
CA GLU A 73 2.80 8.83 -4.47
C GLU A 73 3.93 8.05 -3.79
N HIS A 74 5.18 8.42 -4.08
CA HIS A 74 6.37 7.84 -3.43
C HIS A 74 6.46 6.30 -3.47
N MET A 75 5.89 5.67 -4.50
CA MET A 75 5.87 4.23 -4.71
C MET A 75 7.06 3.71 -5.54
N VAL A 76 7.42 2.44 -5.34
CA VAL A 76 8.19 1.64 -6.31
C VAL A 76 7.28 0.55 -6.87
N ILE A 77 7.08 0.52 -8.18
CA ILE A 77 6.07 -0.34 -8.82
C ILE A 77 6.74 -1.18 -9.92
N ALA A 78 6.72 -2.51 -9.79
CA ALA A 78 7.09 -3.43 -10.86
C ALA A 78 5.86 -3.79 -11.70
N MET A 79 5.92 -3.53 -13.00
CA MET A 79 4.81 -3.79 -13.92
C MET A 79 5.01 -5.10 -14.67
N GLY A 80 3.92 -5.75 -15.09
CA GLY A 80 3.97 -6.94 -15.92
C GLY A 80 4.66 -6.68 -17.28
N GLY A 81 5.22 -7.73 -17.88
CA GLY A 81 6.02 -7.58 -19.11
C GLY A 81 5.25 -7.09 -20.32
N GLY A 82 3.91 -7.11 -20.30
CA GLY A 82 3.05 -6.60 -21.37
C GLY A 82 2.44 -5.23 -21.09
N ALA A 83 2.54 -4.72 -19.86
CA ALA A 83 1.85 -3.51 -19.41
C ALA A 83 2.10 -2.28 -20.30
N LEU A 84 3.35 -2.07 -20.72
CA LEU A 84 3.77 -0.90 -21.50
C LEU A 84 3.34 -0.93 -22.97
N VAL A 85 2.73 -2.02 -23.45
CA VAL A 85 2.15 -2.08 -24.80
C VAL A 85 0.90 -1.20 -24.89
N ASN A 86 0.19 -1.01 -23.77
CA ASN A 86 -0.94 -0.11 -23.69
C ASN A 86 -0.45 1.35 -23.59
N SER A 87 -0.69 2.16 -24.63
CA SER A 87 -0.25 3.56 -24.69
C SER A 87 -0.80 4.40 -23.55
N ARG A 88 -2.09 4.23 -23.20
CA ARG A 88 -2.72 4.95 -22.08
C ARG A 88 -2.02 4.67 -20.75
N VAL A 89 -1.63 3.41 -20.51
CA VAL A 89 -0.88 3.02 -19.31
C VAL A 89 0.51 3.66 -19.34
N LYS A 90 1.21 3.58 -20.47
CA LYS A 90 2.55 4.15 -20.64
C LYS A 90 2.56 5.67 -20.43
N ASP A 91 1.61 6.38 -21.01
CA ASP A 91 1.49 7.84 -20.88
C ASP A 91 1.25 8.23 -19.42
N ARG A 92 0.35 7.52 -18.73
CA ARG A 92 0.07 7.79 -17.31
C ARG A 92 1.28 7.50 -16.41
N VAL A 93 2.01 6.41 -16.68
CA VAL A 93 3.25 6.06 -15.98
C VAL A 93 4.30 7.16 -16.13
N LEU A 94 4.52 7.67 -17.35
CA LEU A 94 5.47 8.75 -17.63
C LEU A 94 5.01 10.10 -17.06
N GLU A 95 3.71 10.34 -16.95
CA GLU A 95 3.17 11.53 -16.29
C GLU A 95 3.41 11.49 -14.78
N ARG A 96 3.17 10.34 -14.14
CA ARG A 96 3.11 10.19 -12.68
C ARG A 96 4.43 9.78 -12.02
N GLY A 97 5.40 9.27 -12.77
CA GLY A 97 6.64 8.78 -12.20
C GLY A 97 7.80 8.68 -13.19
N ARG A 98 8.92 8.17 -12.71
CA ARG A 98 10.11 7.87 -13.51
C ARG A 98 10.09 6.41 -13.94
N LEU A 99 10.14 6.15 -15.24
CA LEU A 99 10.11 4.81 -15.82
C LEU A 99 11.52 4.28 -16.06
N VAL A 100 11.88 3.21 -15.36
CA VAL A 100 13.11 2.44 -15.58
C VAL A 100 12.80 1.19 -16.38
N ILE A 101 13.44 1.04 -17.53
CA ILE A 101 13.38 -0.16 -18.36
C ILE A 101 14.55 -1.06 -18.01
N LEU A 102 14.25 -2.23 -17.44
CA LEU A 102 15.22 -3.29 -17.21
C LEU A 102 15.36 -4.11 -18.49
N ASP A 103 16.54 -4.00 -19.10
CA ASP A 103 16.90 -4.70 -20.32
C ASP A 103 17.62 -6.01 -19.99
N VAL A 104 17.32 -7.05 -20.76
CA VAL A 104 17.87 -8.38 -20.53
C VAL A 104 18.00 -9.09 -21.88
N MET A 105 19.11 -9.80 -22.07
CA MET A 105 19.33 -10.55 -23.30
C MET A 105 18.45 -11.81 -23.34
N PRO A 106 17.98 -12.24 -24.53
CA PRO A 106 17.16 -13.44 -24.69
C PRO A 106 17.78 -14.69 -24.04
N GLU A 107 19.10 -14.84 -24.16
CA GLU A 107 19.87 -15.95 -23.61
C GLU A 107 19.78 -15.98 -22.08
N THR A 108 19.83 -14.82 -21.43
CA THR A 108 19.67 -14.68 -19.98
C THR A 108 18.23 -14.96 -19.55
N VAL A 109 17.23 -14.51 -20.32
CA VAL A 109 15.82 -14.82 -20.05
C VAL A 109 15.61 -16.34 -20.02
N ILE A 110 16.10 -17.05 -21.05
CA ILE A 110 16.00 -18.51 -21.15
C ILE A 110 16.70 -19.19 -19.96
N LYS A 111 17.89 -18.71 -19.58
CA LYS A 111 18.65 -19.25 -18.43
C LYS A 111 17.92 -19.05 -17.10
N ARG A 112 17.31 -17.88 -16.88
CA ARG A 112 16.54 -17.56 -15.67
C ARG A 112 15.24 -18.35 -15.61
N ALA A 113 14.51 -18.44 -16.72
CA ALA A 113 13.27 -19.22 -16.82
C ALA A 113 13.49 -20.72 -16.52
N ARG A 114 14.61 -21.30 -16.95
CA ARG A 114 14.97 -22.70 -16.66
C ARG A 114 15.30 -22.98 -15.19
N LYS A 115 15.80 -21.97 -14.45
CA LYS A 115 16.14 -22.10 -13.02
C LYS A 115 14.89 -22.02 -12.12
N GLU A 116 13.86 -21.29 -12.52
CA GLU A 116 12.56 -21.25 -11.83
C GLU A 116 11.74 -22.51 -12.16
N LYS A 117 12.12 -23.67 -11.60
CA LYS A 117 11.31 -24.90 -11.72
C LYS A 117 9.88 -24.65 -11.18
N GLY A 118 8.87 -24.78 -12.05
CA GLY A 118 7.49 -25.11 -11.65
C GLY A 118 6.44 -23.99 -11.56
N LYS A 119 6.73 -22.70 -11.80
CA LYS A 119 5.72 -21.62 -11.66
C LYS A 119 5.24 -20.94 -12.95
N ARG A 120 5.89 -21.18 -14.09
CA ARG A 120 5.50 -20.53 -15.36
C ARG A 120 5.42 -21.57 -16.48
N PRO A 121 4.31 -21.68 -17.24
CA PRO A 121 4.25 -22.57 -18.38
C PRO A 121 5.35 -22.18 -19.37
N LEU A 122 6.17 -23.17 -19.73
CA LEU A 122 7.29 -23.08 -20.66
C LEU A 122 6.86 -22.41 -21.97
N MET A 123 7.24 -21.16 -22.20
CA MET A 123 7.29 -20.60 -23.55
C MET A 123 8.48 -21.23 -24.30
N ASP A 124 8.24 -21.73 -25.51
CA ASP A 124 9.29 -22.18 -26.43
C ASP A 124 10.36 -21.05 -26.56
N PRO A 125 11.67 -21.34 -26.46
CA PRO A 125 12.73 -20.38 -26.69
C PRO A 125 12.60 -19.55 -27.99
N ARG A 126 11.98 -20.11 -29.04
CA ARG A 126 11.67 -19.40 -30.29
C ARG A 126 10.61 -18.31 -30.09
N ASN A 127 9.60 -18.57 -29.27
CA ASN A 127 8.53 -17.62 -28.94
C ASN A 127 9.04 -16.46 -28.08
N ILE A 128 10.11 -16.66 -27.30
CA ILE A 128 10.72 -15.60 -26.48
C ILE A 128 11.33 -14.52 -27.37
N LYS A 129 12.16 -14.90 -28.36
CA LYS A 129 12.80 -13.93 -29.27
C LYS A 129 11.77 -13.15 -30.07
N GLU A 130 10.77 -13.84 -30.63
CA GLU A 130 9.70 -13.18 -31.38
C GLU A 130 8.88 -12.22 -30.51
N LEU A 131 8.54 -12.62 -29.27
CA LEU A 131 7.78 -11.78 -28.35
C LEU A 131 8.59 -10.56 -27.87
N MET A 132 9.90 -10.71 -27.65
CA MET A 132 10.79 -9.59 -27.32
C MET A 132 10.83 -8.58 -28.46
N GLU A 133 10.95 -9.05 -29.70
CA GLU A 133 10.96 -8.18 -30.89
C GLU A 133 9.62 -7.42 -31.03
N LYS A 134 8.49 -8.13 -30.89
CA LYS A 134 7.15 -7.49 -30.90
C LYS A 134 6.97 -6.43 -29.81
N ARG A 135 7.63 -6.60 -28.66
CA ARG A 135 7.54 -5.67 -27.51
C ARG A 135 8.64 -4.61 -27.49
N ARG A 136 9.61 -4.64 -28.41
CA ARG A 136 10.77 -3.73 -28.40
C ARG A 136 10.35 -2.26 -28.36
N GLY A 137 9.41 -1.86 -29.23
CA GLY A 137 8.89 -0.49 -29.27
C GLY A 137 8.15 -0.07 -27.99
N ALA A 138 7.51 -1.00 -27.27
CA ALA A 138 6.85 -0.69 -26.01
C ALA A 138 7.86 -0.27 -24.92
N TYR A 139 9.08 -0.80 -24.96
CA TYR A 139 10.16 -0.52 -24.01
C TYR A 139 11.03 0.69 -24.39
N GLU A 140 10.76 1.34 -25.52
CA GLU A 140 11.42 2.60 -25.88
C GLU A 140 10.82 3.77 -25.08
N GLY A 141 11.58 4.84 -24.85
CA GLY A 141 11.08 6.08 -24.23
C GLY A 141 10.92 6.05 -22.70
N GLY A 142 11.52 5.09 -21.98
CA GLY A 142 11.68 5.19 -20.53
C GLY A 142 12.73 6.25 -20.14
N ASP A 143 12.59 6.86 -18.97
CA ASP A 143 13.55 7.85 -18.44
C ASP A 143 14.95 7.25 -18.22
N LEU A 144 15.03 5.93 -18.00
CA LEU A 144 16.27 5.21 -17.80
C LEU A 144 16.19 3.79 -18.34
N LYS A 145 17.24 3.32 -19.02
CA LYS A 145 17.40 1.93 -19.45
C LYS A 145 18.64 1.32 -18.79
N ILE A 146 18.51 0.14 -18.17
CA ILE A 146 19.60 -0.56 -17.47
C ILE A 146 19.64 -2.03 -17.89
N GLY A 147 20.77 -2.48 -18.42
CA GLY A 147 21.02 -3.91 -18.67
C GLY A 147 21.24 -4.71 -17.38
N THR A 148 20.67 -5.91 -17.30
CA THR A 148 20.59 -6.72 -16.06
C THR A 148 21.35 -8.05 -16.12
N ASP A 149 21.97 -8.40 -17.25
CA ASP A 149 22.53 -9.72 -17.52
C ASP A 149 23.61 -10.14 -16.50
N ASP A 150 24.58 -9.26 -16.25
CA ASP A 150 25.75 -9.52 -15.38
C ASP A 150 25.77 -8.64 -14.12
N LYS A 151 24.59 -8.13 -13.71
CA LYS A 151 24.47 -7.28 -12.54
C LYS A 151 23.67 -7.98 -11.44
N SER A 152 24.18 -7.89 -10.22
CA SER A 152 23.40 -8.20 -9.03
C SER A 152 22.25 -7.21 -8.87
N VAL A 153 21.17 -7.64 -8.24
CA VAL A 153 20.00 -6.81 -7.92
C VAL A 153 20.43 -5.53 -7.18
N ALA A 154 21.32 -5.67 -6.19
CA ALA A 154 21.93 -4.57 -5.44
C ALA A 154 22.63 -3.53 -6.33
N ARG A 155 23.35 -3.99 -7.37
CA ARG A 155 24.06 -3.11 -8.31
C ARG A 155 23.07 -2.36 -9.22
N VAL A 156 22.01 -3.04 -9.70
CA VAL A 156 20.96 -2.41 -10.50
C VAL A 156 20.23 -1.33 -9.68
N ALA A 157 19.80 -1.65 -8.45
CA ALA A 157 19.12 -0.70 -7.58
C ALA A 157 20.02 0.51 -7.23
N GLY A 158 21.29 0.28 -6.90
CA GLY A 158 22.26 1.36 -6.65
C GLY A 158 22.49 2.26 -7.87
N GLU A 159 22.49 1.68 -9.07
CA GLU A 159 22.58 2.45 -10.31
C GLU A 159 21.35 3.34 -10.55
N ILE A 160 20.14 2.84 -10.28
CA ILE A 160 18.89 3.62 -10.35
C ILE A 160 18.98 4.82 -9.40
N ILE A 161 19.31 4.57 -8.12
CA ILE A 161 19.41 5.61 -7.09
C ILE A 161 20.38 6.71 -7.53
N ARG A 162 21.59 6.32 -7.94
CA ARG A 162 22.64 7.25 -8.38
C ARG A 162 22.22 8.05 -9.61
N ARG A 163 21.67 7.40 -10.64
CA ARG A 163 21.32 8.07 -11.91
C ARG A 163 20.13 9.02 -11.77
N PHE A 164 19.24 8.76 -10.83
CA PHE A 164 18.11 9.62 -10.54
C PHE A 164 18.38 10.66 -9.45
N GLY A 165 19.58 10.69 -8.86
CA GLY A 165 19.92 11.59 -7.76
C GLY A 165 19.02 11.39 -6.54
N LEU A 166 18.60 10.15 -6.30
CA LEU A 166 17.69 9.81 -5.21
C LEU A 166 18.49 9.68 -3.91
N SER A 167 17.93 10.20 -2.82
CA SER A 167 18.51 10.00 -1.50
C SER A 167 18.05 8.63 -0.96
N PRO A 168 18.97 7.78 -0.48
CA PRO A 168 18.63 6.62 0.32
C PRO A 168 17.85 7.04 1.58
N LYS A 169 17.17 6.08 2.21
CA LYS A 169 16.48 6.29 3.49
C LYS A 169 17.45 6.95 4.47
N GLY A 170 17.17 8.19 4.87
CA GLY A 170 17.96 8.89 5.87
C GLY A 170 17.76 8.25 7.25
N GLU A 171 18.85 8.02 7.98
CA GLU A 171 18.83 7.74 9.42
C GLU A 171 18.46 9.02 10.16
N ASP A 172 17.20 9.43 10.11
CA ASP A 172 16.76 10.56 10.93
C ASP A 172 15.30 10.37 11.33
N ALA A 173 15.07 9.31 12.10
CA ALA A 173 13.88 9.16 12.91
C ALA A 173 14.04 10.02 14.16
N ARG A 174 13.75 11.33 14.06
CA ARG A 174 13.35 12.05 15.28
C ARG A 174 12.07 11.39 15.76
N LYS A 175 12.17 10.74 16.93
CA LYS A 175 11.04 10.06 17.56
C LYS A 175 10.20 11.08 18.34
N GLU A 176 8.89 10.92 18.20
CA GLU A 176 7.75 11.45 19.00
C GLU A 176 7.11 12.80 18.61
N PRO A 177 5.76 12.88 18.67
CA PRO A 177 5.02 13.01 19.94
C PRO A 177 4.04 11.85 20.27
N ILE A 178 4.09 11.38 21.52
CA ILE A 178 3.04 10.57 22.16
C ILE A 178 1.91 11.50 22.62
N VAL A 179 0.65 11.19 22.27
CA VAL A 179 -0.52 11.97 22.68
C VAL A 179 -1.41 11.12 23.58
N GLY A 180 -1.19 11.20 24.88
CA GLY A 180 -1.95 10.43 25.87
C GLY A 180 -1.72 8.91 25.76
N GLY A 181 -2.08 8.17 26.81
CA GLY A 181 -1.66 6.77 26.97
C GLY A 181 -2.18 5.75 25.94
N ARG A 182 -2.91 6.16 24.89
CA ARG A 182 -3.49 5.27 23.87
C ARG A 182 -3.33 5.75 22.41
N VAL A 183 -2.82 6.96 22.14
CA VAL A 183 -2.63 7.46 20.76
C VAL A 183 -1.15 7.72 20.50
N PHE A 184 -0.61 7.05 19.49
CA PHE A 184 0.81 7.10 19.13
C PHE A 184 0.95 7.72 17.75
N VAL A 185 1.60 8.89 17.65
CA VAL A 185 1.83 9.59 16.38
C VAL A 185 3.33 9.68 16.13
N GLY A 186 3.78 9.31 14.93
CA GLY A 186 5.21 9.26 14.66
C GLY A 186 5.55 8.57 13.35
N ARG A 187 6.83 8.31 13.14
CA ARG A 187 7.35 7.58 11.98
C ARG A 187 7.73 6.16 12.38
N GLY A 188 7.42 5.18 11.54
CA GLY A 188 7.77 3.77 11.78
C GLY A 188 6.90 3.09 12.84
N ASN A 189 5.84 3.77 13.30
CA ASN A 189 4.95 3.28 14.36
C ASN A 189 4.21 1.99 13.97
N LEU A 190 3.93 1.76 12.68
CA LEU A 190 3.27 0.53 12.22
C LEU A 190 4.06 -0.74 12.57
N GLY A 191 5.38 -0.65 12.65
CA GLY A 191 6.23 -1.76 13.08
C GLY A 191 6.50 -1.73 14.57
N GLU A 192 7.27 -0.74 15.02
CA GLU A 192 7.79 -0.70 16.40
C GLU A 192 6.66 -0.74 17.44
N LYS A 193 5.62 0.08 17.24
CA LYS A 193 4.56 0.23 18.24
C LYS A 193 3.53 -0.88 18.19
N LEU A 194 3.24 -1.39 17.00
CA LEU A 194 2.34 -2.52 16.85
C LEU A 194 2.95 -3.78 17.49
N GLU A 195 4.25 -4.00 17.29
CA GLU A 195 4.96 -5.11 17.92
C GLU A 195 5.01 -4.97 19.44
N GLU A 196 5.34 -3.78 19.96
CA GLU A 196 5.37 -3.49 21.40
C GLU A 196 4.02 -3.80 22.08
N ILE A 197 2.91 -3.36 21.47
CA ILE A 197 1.56 -3.59 22.01
C ILE A 197 1.12 -5.03 21.78
N GLY A 198 1.43 -5.60 20.61
CA GLY A 198 1.07 -6.96 20.22
C GLY A 198 1.67 -8.01 21.14
N ARG A 199 2.88 -7.81 21.67
CA ARG A 199 3.53 -8.71 22.65
C ARG A 199 2.75 -8.89 23.96
N LYS A 200 1.76 -8.04 24.25
CA LYS A 200 0.87 -8.18 25.41
C LYS A 200 -0.21 -9.23 25.21
N PHE A 201 -0.38 -9.71 23.98
CA PHE A 201 -1.35 -10.73 23.60
C PHE A 201 -0.68 -12.09 23.48
N PRO A 202 -1.38 -13.19 23.81
CA PRO A 202 -0.82 -14.53 23.75
C PRO A 202 -0.59 -15.03 22.32
N ARG A 203 -1.27 -14.42 21.33
CA ARG A 203 -1.21 -14.79 19.92
C ARG A 203 -0.99 -13.54 19.05
N PRO A 204 -0.35 -13.69 17.87
CA PRO A 204 -0.24 -12.59 16.90
C PRO A 204 -1.59 -12.01 16.50
N PRO A 205 -1.65 -10.71 16.17
CA PRO A 205 -2.89 -10.04 15.77
C PRO A 205 -3.49 -10.66 14.51
N PHE A 206 -4.82 -10.57 14.40
CA PHE A 206 -5.50 -10.74 13.11
C PHE A 206 -5.70 -9.37 12.46
N VAL A 207 -5.27 -9.21 11.20
CA VAL A 207 -5.29 -7.92 10.53
C VAL A 207 -6.45 -7.84 9.54
N VAL A 208 -7.18 -6.73 9.59
CA VAL A 208 -8.18 -6.34 8.61
C VAL A 208 -7.70 -5.08 7.89
N SER A 209 -7.71 -5.11 6.56
CA SER A 209 -7.27 -3.99 5.72
C SER A 209 -8.09 -3.95 4.43
N ASP A 210 -7.90 -2.93 3.59
CA ASP A 210 -8.38 -2.96 2.21
C ASP A 210 -7.35 -3.61 1.25
N ASN A 211 -7.83 -3.99 0.06
CA ASN A 211 -7.08 -4.67 -1.00
C ASN A 211 -5.98 -3.84 -1.71
N LEU A 212 -5.62 -2.67 -1.16
CA LEU A 212 -4.47 -1.88 -1.57
C LEU A 212 -3.54 -1.59 -0.39
N VAL A 213 -4.07 -1.06 0.71
CA VAL A 213 -3.31 -0.73 1.93
C VAL A 213 -2.67 -1.98 2.53
N GLY A 214 -3.35 -3.13 2.46
CA GLY A 214 -2.86 -4.38 3.01
C GLY A 214 -1.55 -4.79 2.34
N PRO A 215 -1.56 -5.01 1.01
CA PRO A 215 -0.34 -5.29 0.24
C PRO A 215 0.76 -4.23 0.41
N LEU A 216 0.41 -2.94 0.55
CA LEU A 216 1.39 -1.86 0.72
C LEU A 216 2.19 -1.93 2.02
N TYR A 217 1.56 -2.36 3.11
CA TYR A 217 2.10 -2.16 4.46
C TYR A 217 2.22 -3.44 5.29
N ARG A 218 1.74 -4.60 4.80
CA ARG A 218 1.83 -5.89 5.50
C ARG A 218 3.24 -6.21 6.00
N ASP A 219 4.26 -5.92 5.20
CA ASP A 219 5.66 -6.21 5.53
C ASP A 219 6.18 -5.36 6.71
N ARG A 220 5.44 -4.32 7.12
CA ARG A 220 5.79 -3.47 8.26
C ARG A 220 5.19 -3.93 9.58
N LEU A 221 4.21 -4.84 9.58
CA LEU A 221 3.40 -5.16 10.77
C LEU A 221 4.04 -6.21 11.69
N GLY A 222 5.10 -6.90 11.23
CA GLY A 222 5.66 -8.05 11.94
C GLY A 222 4.83 -9.32 11.74
N GLU A 223 4.84 -10.21 12.73
CA GLU A 223 4.09 -11.46 12.68
C GLU A 223 2.58 -11.22 12.82
N THR A 224 1.78 -11.85 11.95
CA THR A 224 0.31 -11.75 11.96
C THR A 224 -0.29 -13.13 11.82
N ARG A 225 -1.38 -13.41 12.53
CA ARG A 225 -2.08 -14.70 12.47
C ARG A 225 -2.89 -14.88 11.18
N GLY A 226 -3.37 -13.78 10.63
CA GLY A 226 -4.19 -13.79 9.44
C GLY A 226 -4.42 -12.39 8.91
N PHE A 227 -4.87 -12.33 7.67
CA PHE A 227 -5.11 -11.09 6.94
C PHE A 227 -6.41 -11.21 6.17
N PHE A 228 -7.33 -10.26 6.36
CA PHE A 228 -8.56 -10.16 5.59
C PHE A 228 -8.59 -8.85 4.82
N LEU A 229 -8.85 -8.94 3.51
CA LEU A 229 -8.90 -7.81 2.59
C LEU A 229 -10.36 -7.44 2.27
N LEU A 230 -10.77 -6.27 2.74
CA LEU A 230 -12.01 -5.61 2.37
C LEU A 230 -11.87 -4.93 0.99
N PRO A 231 -13.00 -4.66 0.29
CA PRO A 231 -12.98 -3.75 -0.84
C PRO A 231 -12.61 -2.34 -0.39
N ARG A 232 -12.19 -1.49 -1.33
CA ARG A 232 -11.82 -0.10 -1.01
C ARG A 232 -13.05 0.79 -0.83
N GLY A 233 -12.90 1.77 0.04
CA GLY A 233 -13.88 2.84 0.22
C GLY A 233 -15.15 2.37 0.92
N GLU A 234 -16.25 3.06 0.61
CA GLU A 234 -17.50 2.95 1.36
C GLU A 234 -18.16 1.56 1.24
N GLU A 235 -17.82 0.77 0.21
CA GLU A 235 -18.32 -0.59 0.03
C GLU A 235 -17.96 -1.51 1.21
N ALA A 236 -16.78 -1.30 1.82
CA ALA A 236 -16.34 -2.05 2.99
C ALA A 236 -17.30 -1.92 4.17
N LYS A 237 -18.06 -0.83 4.22
CA LYS A 237 -18.99 -0.50 5.30
C LYS A 237 -20.36 -1.12 5.05
N SER A 238 -20.43 -2.45 4.99
CA SER A 238 -21.70 -3.17 4.89
C SER A 238 -21.75 -4.40 5.81
N LEU A 239 -22.96 -4.80 6.21
CA LEU A 239 -23.16 -6.01 7.01
C LEU A 239 -22.69 -7.27 6.30
N PHE A 240 -22.73 -7.29 4.96
CA PHE A 240 -22.19 -8.37 4.16
C PHE A 240 -20.70 -8.61 4.44
N TRP A 241 -19.89 -7.55 4.46
CA TRP A 241 -18.46 -7.67 4.75
C TRP A 241 -18.17 -7.97 6.21
N VAL A 242 -19.01 -7.49 7.13
CA VAL A 242 -18.93 -7.85 8.55
C VAL A 242 -19.17 -9.35 8.77
N GLU A 243 -20.13 -9.95 8.07
CA GLU A 243 -20.35 -11.40 8.09
C GLU A 243 -19.13 -12.17 7.58
N LYS A 244 -18.51 -11.71 6.48
CA LYS A 244 -17.28 -12.32 5.95
C LYS A 244 -16.10 -12.20 6.91
N LEU A 245 -15.99 -11.07 7.63
CA LEU A 245 -15.01 -10.90 8.68
C LEU A 245 -15.22 -11.92 9.81
N TYR A 246 -16.47 -12.20 10.20
CA TYR A 246 -16.75 -13.24 11.19
C TYR A 246 -16.33 -14.63 10.73
N SER A 247 -16.57 -14.98 9.46
CA SER A 247 -16.07 -16.25 8.91
C SER A 247 -14.55 -16.33 8.99
N ALA A 248 -13.85 -15.27 8.61
CA ALA A 248 -12.38 -15.22 8.66
C ALA A 248 -11.85 -15.26 10.11
N PHE A 249 -12.54 -14.60 11.05
CA PHE A 249 -12.22 -14.66 12.47
C PHE A 249 -12.41 -16.07 13.04
N ALA A 250 -13.47 -16.77 12.65
CA ALA A 250 -13.70 -18.16 13.03
C ALA A 250 -12.62 -19.09 12.47
N GLU A 251 -12.28 -18.96 11.19
CA GLU A 251 -11.23 -19.74 10.52
C GLU A 251 -9.85 -19.54 11.15
N ALA A 252 -9.54 -18.32 11.59
CA ALA A 252 -8.30 -18.00 12.32
C ALA A 252 -8.39 -18.21 13.84
N GLU A 253 -9.48 -18.81 14.32
CA GLU A 253 -9.73 -19.10 15.75
C GLU A 253 -9.57 -17.87 16.67
N VAL A 254 -10.05 -16.71 16.21
CA VAL A 254 -10.06 -15.46 16.98
C VAL A 254 -10.96 -15.62 18.20
N ASP A 255 -10.38 -15.47 19.40
CA ASP A 255 -11.06 -15.55 20.70
C ASP A 255 -10.97 -14.22 21.46
N ARG A 256 -11.66 -14.10 22.59
CA ARG A 256 -11.78 -12.88 23.42
C ARG A 256 -10.45 -12.32 23.92
N GLY A 257 -9.45 -13.17 24.05
CA GLY A 257 -8.11 -12.81 24.50
C GLY A 257 -7.19 -12.30 23.39
N ASP A 258 -7.65 -12.22 22.14
CA ASP A 258 -6.85 -11.75 21.01
C ASP A 258 -7.08 -10.28 20.70
N VAL A 259 -6.41 -9.78 19.66
CA VAL A 259 -6.56 -8.41 19.17
C VAL A 259 -6.72 -8.37 17.65
N ILE A 260 -7.63 -7.50 17.21
CA ILE A 260 -7.81 -7.15 15.81
C ILE A 260 -7.01 -5.88 15.50
N VAL A 261 -6.35 -5.85 14.35
CA VAL A 261 -5.68 -4.65 13.82
C VAL A 261 -6.46 -4.16 12.61
N ALA A 262 -6.99 -2.94 12.68
CA ALA A 262 -7.66 -2.27 11.57
C ALA A 262 -6.67 -1.37 10.84
N LEU A 263 -6.09 -1.83 9.73
CA LEU A 263 -5.08 -1.13 8.95
C LEU A 263 -5.71 -0.49 7.71
N GLY A 264 -5.92 0.82 7.70
CA GLY A 264 -6.61 1.45 6.58
C GLY A 264 -7.08 2.86 6.85
N GLY A 265 -7.88 3.40 5.93
CA GLY A 265 -8.64 4.63 6.16
C GLY A 265 -9.86 4.39 7.05
N GLY A 266 -10.68 5.43 7.21
CA GLY A 266 -11.86 5.38 8.08
C GLY A 266 -12.85 4.26 7.76
N CYS A 267 -13.02 3.87 6.49
CA CYS A 267 -13.92 2.78 6.12
C CYS A 267 -13.48 1.42 6.69
N VAL A 268 -12.19 1.12 6.67
CA VAL A 268 -11.64 -0.11 7.27
C VAL A 268 -11.75 -0.01 8.79
N GLY A 269 -11.37 1.13 9.37
CA GLY A 269 -11.45 1.35 10.81
C GLY A 269 -12.86 1.16 11.38
N ASP A 270 -13.86 1.67 10.67
CA ASP A 270 -15.27 1.52 10.98
C ASP A 270 -15.76 0.08 10.86
N ALA A 271 -15.52 -0.58 9.72
CA ALA A 271 -16.00 -1.94 9.48
C ALA A 271 -15.33 -2.97 10.39
N ALA A 272 -14.00 -2.91 10.51
CA ALA A 272 -13.22 -3.80 11.39
C ALA A 272 -13.51 -3.52 12.86
N GLY A 273 -13.63 -2.24 13.24
CA GLY A 273 -13.99 -1.84 14.60
C GLY A 273 -15.39 -2.32 14.99
N PHE A 274 -16.37 -2.19 14.08
CA PHE A 274 -17.73 -2.69 14.32
C PHE A 274 -17.74 -4.21 14.44
N ALA A 275 -17.10 -4.93 13.51
CA ALA A 275 -16.97 -6.38 13.59
C ALA A 275 -16.29 -6.82 14.90
N SER A 276 -15.26 -6.09 15.36
CA SER A 276 -14.58 -6.37 16.63
C SER A 276 -15.49 -6.15 17.84
N SER A 277 -16.38 -5.16 17.79
CA SER A 277 -17.30 -4.84 18.90
C SER A 277 -18.38 -5.91 19.11
N THR A 278 -18.73 -6.64 18.06
CA THR A 278 -19.83 -7.62 18.06
C THR A 278 -19.32 -9.06 18.03
N TRP A 279 -18.12 -9.31 17.50
CA TRP A 279 -17.49 -10.63 17.56
C TRP A 279 -17.28 -11.05 19.00
N MET A 280 -17.87 -12.20 19.39
CA MET A 280 -17.88 -12.68 20.78
C MET A 280 -18.33 -11.64 21.83
N ARG A 281 -19.15 -10.66 21.41
CA ARG A 281 -19.61 -9.50 22.21
C ARG A 281 -18.49 -8.52 22.60
N GLY A 282 -17.39 -8.51 21.85
CA GLY A 282 -16.32 -7.54 21.99
C GLY A 282 -14.95 -8.21 22.09
N VAL A 283 -14.08 -7.88 21.14
CA VAL A 283 -12.65 -8.17 21.19
C VAL A 283 -11.85 -6.87 21.06
N PRO A 284 -10.67 -6.77 21.70
CA PRO A 284 -9.77 -5.63 21.56
C PRO A 284 -9.46 -5.30 20.09
N VAL A 285 -9.44 -4.01 19.77
CA VAL A 285 -9.06 -3.51 18.44
C VAL A 285 -7.96 -2.44 18.57
N ILE A 286 -6.96 -2.52 17.69
CA ILE A 286 -5.95 -1.48 17.48
C ILE A 286 -6.27 -0.82 16.13
N GLN A 287 -6.43 0.51 16.13
CA GLN A 287 -6.64 1.28 14.92
C GLN A 287 -5.29 1.73 14.36
N CYS A 288 -5.02 1.40 13.10
CA CYS A 288 -3.81 1.79 12.37
C CYS A 288 -4.20 2.68 11.17
N PRO A 289 -4.62 3.94 11.40
CA PRO A 289 -5.11 4.82 10.35
C PRO A 289 -4.03 5.19 9.33
N THR A 290 -4.34 5.05 8.04
CA THR A 290 -3.40 5.30 6.92
C THR A 290 -3.78 6.48 6.03
N THR A 291 -4.94 7.12 6.27
CA THR A 291 -5.31 8.38 5.63
C THR A 291 -5.24 9.53 6.61
N LEU A 292 -4.88 10.73 6.14
CA LEU A 292 -4.80 11.90 7.01
C LEU A 292 -6.14 12.15 7.71
N LEU A 293 -7.26 12.04 6.98
CA LEU A 293 -8.60 12.16 7.56
C LEU A 293 -8.84 11.18 8.71
N SER A 294 -8.47 9.91 8.56
CA SER A 294 -8.64 8.93 9.65
C SER A 294 -7.69 9.12 10.82
N GLN A 295 -6.49 9.66 10.57
CA GLN A 295 -5.51 9.93 11.62
C GLN A 295 -5.93 11.06 12.56
N VAL A 296 -6.89 11.90 12.14
CA VAL A 296 -7.29 13.12 12.84
C VAL A 296 -8.77 13.16 13.24
N ASP A 297 -9.55 12.14 12.86
CA ASP A 297 -10.99 12.09 13.13
C ASP A 297 -11.41 10.65 13.48
N SER A 298 -11.62 9.80 12.49
CA SER A 298 -12.34 8.53 12.68
C SER A 298 -11.62 7.45 13.48
N ALA A 299 -10.29 7.51 13.62
CA ALA A 299 -9.58 6.58 14.50
C ALA A 299 -9.73 6.94 15.99
N ILE A 300 -10.27 8.12 16.30
CA ILE A 300 -10.37 8.68 17.65
C ILE A 300 -11.85 8.72 18.07
N GLY A 301 -12.14 8.35 19.32
CA GLY A 301 -13.50 8.45 19.90
C GLY A 301 -14.35 7.19 19.84
N GLY A 302 -13.90 6.12 19.16
CA GLY A 302 -14.50 4.78 19.25
C GLY A 302 -15.86 4.61 18.59
N LYS A 303 -16.28 5.56 17.75
CA LYS A 303 -17.47 5.38 16.89
C LYS A 303 -17.08 4.44 15.76
N VAL A 304 -17.77 3.31 15.64
CA VAL A 304 -17.55 2.32 14.59
C VAL A 304 -18.90 1.91 14.01
N GLY A 305 -18.96 1.62 12.72
CA GLY A 305 -20.24 1.23 12.12
C GLY A 305 -20.20 0.96 10.63
N VAL A 306 -21.32 0.45 10.13
CA VAL A 306 -21.53 0.16 8.73
C VAL A 306 -22.78 0.85 8.22
N ASN A 307 -22.88 0.94 6.90
CA ASN A 307 -24.04 1.50 6.24
C ASN A 307 -25.11 0.44 6.10
N LEU A 308 -26.35 0.91 6.18
CA LEU A 308 -27.53 0.16 5.77
C LEU A 308 -28.04 0.73 4.45
N ARG A 309 -28.97 0.05 3.80
CA ARG A 309 -29.62 0.56 2.59
C ARG A 309 -30.32 1.90 2.86
N GLU A 310 -30.82 2.08 4.08
CA GLU A 310 -31.57 3.22 4.56
C GLU A 310 -30.70 4.44 4.88
N GLY A 311 -29.39 4.26 5.06
CA GLY A 311 -28.51 5.38 5.38
C GLY A 311 -27.11 4.99 5.87
N LYS A 312 -26.25 6.01 5.91
CA LYS A 312 -24.85 5.84 6.34
C LYS A 312 -24.74 5.76 7.86
N ASN A 313 -23.83 4.90 8.33
CA ASN A 313 -23.48 4.74 9.75
C ASN A 313 -24.67 4.46 10.69
N LEU A 314 -25.76 3.88 10.18
CA LEU A 314 -26.96 3.62 10.99
C LEU A 314 -26.81 2.40 11.91
N ALA A 315 -26.02 1.40 11.49
CA ALA A 315 -25.69 0.25 12.32
C ALA A 315 -24.26 0.43 12.85
N GLY A 316 -24.10 0.49 14.17
CA GLY A 316 -22.80 0.76 14.76
C GLY A 316 -22.74 0.50 16.26
N ALA A 317 -21.58 0.77 16.83
CA ALA A 317 -21.31 0.66 18.25
C ALA A 317 -20.34 1.76 18.70
N PHE A 318 -20.31 2.01 20.01
CA PHE A 318 -19.21 2.73 20.64
C PHE A 318 -18.23 1.70 21.20
N HIS A 319 -17.14 1.45 20.48
CA HIS A 319 -16.10 0.49 20.82
C HIS A 319 -14.74 1.18 20.84
N GLN A 320 -14.22 1.45 22.03
CA GLN A 320 -12.96 2.19 22.17
C GLN A 320 -11.77 1.32 21.74
N PRO A 321 -10.88 1.83 20.88
CA PRO A 321 -9.67 1.10 20.55
C PRO A 321 -8.77 0.97 21.78
N LEU A 322 -8.04 -0.15 21.84
CA LEU A 322 -6.96 -0.35 22.81
C LEU A 322 -5.86 0.69 22.59
N ALA A 323 -5.54 0.94 21.33
CA ALA A 323 -4.58 1.93 20.89
C ALA A 323 -4.89 2.42 19.48
N VAL A 324 -4.45 3.64 19.17
CA VAL A 324 -4.40 4.22 17.84
C VAL A 324 -2.93 4.41 17.46
N ILE A 325 -2.48 3.74 16.40
CA ILE A 325 -1.10 3.77 15.92
C ILE A 325 -1.09 4.53 14.60
N SER A 326 -0.77 5.81 14.67
CA SER A 326 -0.65 6.72 13.53
C SER A 326 0.81 6.79 13.07
N ASP A 327 1.10 6.14 11.95
CA ASP A 327 2.38 6.26 11.24
C ASP A 327 2.24 7.27 10.10
N VAL A 328 2.88 8.43 10.25
CA VAL A 328 2.78 9.49 9.24
C VAL A 328 3.47 9.12 7.92
N GLN A 329 4.30 8.06 7.90
CA GLN A 329 4.89 7.57 6.65
C GLN A 329 3.85 6.98 5.71
N CYS A 330 2.69 6.55 6.22
CA CYS A 330 1.58 6.12 5.37
C CYS A 330 1.03 7.26 4.51
N LEU A 331 1.13 8.49 5.00
CA LEU A 331 0.68 9.67 4.27
C LEU A 331 1.53 9.95 3.04
N LEU A 332 2.76 9.42 2.95
CA LEU A 332 3.63 9.62 1.79
C LEU A 332 3.10 8.94 0.53
N THR A 333 2.34 7.85 0.65
CA THR A 333 1.80 7.16 -0.53
C THR A 333 0.36 7.47 -0.86
N LEU A 334 -0.34 8.16 0.04
CA LEU A 334 -1.73 8.55 -0.15
C LEU A 334 -1.91 9.34 -1.46
N SER A 335 -3.06 9.23 -2.12
CA SER A 335 -3.32 10.06 -3.29
C SER A 335 -3.35 11.54 -2.91
N ARG A 336 -2.96 12.42 -3.85
CA ARG A 336 -3.01 13.87 -3.62
C ARG A 336 -4.41 14.33 -3.18
N GLU A 337 -5.43 13.76 -3.78
CA GLU A 337 -6.82 14.09 -3.49
C GLU A 337 -7.19 13.74 -2.05
N HIS A 338 -7.00 12.48 -1.62
CA HIS A 338 -7.33 12.05 -0.26
C HIS A 338 -6.47 12.77 0.80
N TYR A 339 -5.21 13.06 0.49
CA TYR A 339 -4.36 13.85 1.39
C TYR A 339 -4.89 15.28 1.55
N ARG A 340 -5.31 15.93 0.45
CA ARG A 340 -5.89 17.28 0.50
C ARG A 340 -7.25 17.32 1.20
N GLN A 341 -8.06 16.28 1.08
CA GLN A 341 -9.30 16.14 1.85
C GLN A 341 -9.01 16.14 3.36
N GLY A 342 -8.00 15.37 3.81
CA GLY A 342 -7.56 15.40 5.20
C GLY A 342 -7.03 16.77 5.65
N LEU A 343 -6.29 17.48 4.79
CA LEU A 343 -5.83 18.84 5.11
C LEU A 343 -7.00 19.84 5.22
N ALA A 344 -8.02 19.71 4.37
CA ALA A 344 -9.21 20.55 4.46
C ALA A 344 -9.94 20.34 5.79
N GLU A 345 -10.02 19.08 6.25
CA GLU A 345 -10.56 18.75 7.56
C GLU A 345 -9.71 19.36 8.69
N ALA A 346 -8.38 19.25 8.62
CA ALA A 346 -7.47 19.88 9.57
C ALA A 346 -7.66 21.40 9.66
N VAL A 347 -7.86 22.08 8.52
CA VAL A 347 -8.17 23.52 8.47
C VAL A 347 -9.51 23.80 9.15
N LYS A 348 -10.54 22.98 8.91
CA LYS A 348 -11.85 23.10 9.56
C LYS A 348 -11.72 23.00 11.08
N TYR A 349 -10.95 22.03 11.59
CA TYR A 349 -10.66 21.91 13.01
C TYR A 349 -9.92 23.14 13.55
N GLY A 350 -8.87 23.62 12.87
CA GLY A 350 -8.13 24.80 13.29
C GLY A 350 -8.96 26.08 13.32
N LEU A 351 -9.96 26.22 12.44
CA LEU A 351 -10.86 27.38 12.46
C LEU A 351 -11.92 27.30 13.57
N ARG A 352 -12.28 26.09 14.01
CA ARG A 352 -13.39 25.87 14.97
C ARG A 352 -12.91 25.67 16.40
N GLU A 353 -11.80 24.96 16.62
CA GLU A 353 -11.45 24.37 17.91
C GLU A 353 -10.04 24.69 18.43
N ASP A 354 -9.06 24.98 17.57
CA ASP A 354 -7.69 25.35 17.99
C ASP A 354 -7.18 26.60 17.22
N LEU A 355 -7.26 27.76 17.86
CA LEU A 355 -6.81 29.05 17.31
C LEU A 355 -5.31 29.10 17.00
N GLU A 356 -4.48 28.21 17.56
CA GLU A 356 -3.06 28.12 17.23
C GLU A 356 -2.77 27.14 16.08
N LEU A 357 -3.67 26.19 15.82
CA LEU A 357 -3.54 25.21 14.73
C LEU A 357 -3.64 25.88 13.37
N PHE A 358 -4.60 26.77 13.14
CA PHE A 358 -4.77 27.42 11.84
C PHE A 358 -3.52 28.24 11.41
N PRO A 359 -2.96 29.15 12.25
CA PRO A 359 -1.70 29.84 11.92
C PRO A 359 -0.52 28.89 11.74
N ARG A 360 -0.52 27.73 12.39
CA ARG A 360 0.52 26.70 12.19
C ARG A 360 0.38 26.01 10.84
N LEU A 361 -0.85 25.68 10.41
CA LEU A 361 -1.13 25.13 9.09
C LEU A 361 -0.71 26.14 8.00
N GLU A 362 -1.01 27.43 8.17
CA GLU A 362 -0.58 28.49 7.25
C GLU A 362 0.94 28.59 7.15
N ARG A 363 1.64 28.68 8.30
CA ARG A 363 3.11 28.75 8.33
C ARG A 363 3.78 27.54 7.68
N ASN A 364 3.18 26.36 7.77
CA ASN A 364 3.73 25.11 7.25
C ASN A 364 3.11 24.66 5.93
N ALA A 365 2.24 25.45 5.29
CA ALA A 365 1.44 25.02 4.15
C ALA A 365 2.29 24.43 3.02
N LYS A 366 3.42 25.07 2.67
CA LYS A 366 4.34 24.58 1.63
C LYS A 366 4.93 23.22 2.00
N ALA A 367 5.40 23.05 3.23
CA ALA A 367 5.97 21.81 3.73
C ALA A 367 4.93 20.68 3.80
N LEU A 368 3.70 20.99 4.24
CA LEU A 368 2.60 20.04 4.30
C LEU A 368 2.16 19.59 2.89
N LEU A 369 2.11 20.49 1.91
CA LEU A 369 1.73 20.16 0.53
C LEU A 369 2.73 19.20 -0.14
N VAL A 370 4.01 19.26 0.24
CA VAL A 370 5.04 18.32 -0.21
C VAL A 370 5.28 17.16 0.76
N ARG A 371 4.42 17.04 1.79
CA ARG A 371 4.46 15.97 2.80
C ARG A 371 5.82 15.86 3.50
N ASP A 372 6.38 17.01 3.86
CA ASP A 372 7.66 17.07 4.58
C ASP A 372 7.57 16.22 5.86
N GLU A 373 8.31 15.12 5.85
CA GLU A 373 8.30 14.15 6.94
C GLU A 373 8.68 14.78 8.29
N LYS A 374 9.40 15.91 8.32
CA LYS A 374 9.79 16.63 9.56
C LYS A 374 8.62 17.39 10.17
N VAL A 375 7.64 17.79 9.35
CA VAL A 375 6.50 18.59 9.78
C VAL A 375 5.30 17.71 10.12
N LEU A 376 5.11 16.61 9.37
CA LEU A 376 3.92 15.74 9.49
C LEU A 376 3.63 15.26 10.93
N PRO A 377 4.58 14.69 11.71
CA PRO A 377 4.27 14.16 13.04
C PRO A 377 3.68 15.22 13.98
N GLY A 378 4.29 16.41 14.01
CA GLY A 378 3.86 17.49 14.89
C GLY A 378 2.57 18.19 14.45
N MET A 379 2.15 17.99 13.19
CA MET A 379 0.84 18.43 12.69
C MET A 379 -0.24 17.43 13.10
N VAL A 380 -0.02 16.14 12.81
CA VAL A 380 -0.99 15.07 13.10
C VAL A 380 -1.21 14.90 14.61
N SER A 381 -0.19 15.08 15.44
CA SER A 381 -0.31 14.95 16.89
C SER A 381 -1.13 16.05 17.58
N ARG A 382 -1.43 17.13 16.87
CA ARG A 382 -2.13 18.30 17.42
C ARG A 382 -3.58 18.40 16.94
N LEU A 383 -3.90 17.60 15.93
CA LEU A 383 -5.25 17.30 15.52
C LEU A 383 -5.75 16.12 16.35
#